data_AF-A0A969C773-F1
#
_entry.id   AF-A0A969C773-F1
#
_cell.length_a   1.000
_cell.length_b   1.000
_cell.length_c   1.000
_cell.angle_alpha   90.00
_cell.angle_beta   90.00
_cell.angle_gamma   90.00
#
_symmetry.space_group_name_H-M   'P 1'
#
loop_
_entity.id
_entity.type
_entity.pdbx_description
1 polymer ?
#
loop_
_entity_poly.entity_id
_entity_poly.type
_entity_poly.pdbx_seq_one_letter_code
_entity_poly.pdbx_strand_id
1 'polypeptide(L)'
;MDTFGPARRRGDPITQHTKDLAHALQAMAEDVILHVVRHARATHPSRNLVFAGGVALNCVANARLVREAGFDRIWVPPCASDTGAPLGAALYHHHQTCGAERHEQLTHGYHGQAFNSHEIVAALKAAGMAYEYFEDAELIERSARDLADGKIIGWFQGRYEIGPRALGNRSILASPALPGVRDVINARVKFREPFRPFAPSVLAEKASDWFEIEQPDPFMTLAPRVRPGMAERIPSAVHVDGTARIQTVEREANPRYHALISAFEKLTGVPILINTSFNKQEPVVCRPEEAISCYLRTDIDVLVLGNYRSTSRPALAAKQARSTFEVVEVNTRGGD
;
A
#
# COMPACT_ATOMS: atom_id res chain seq x y z
N MET A 1 4.31 -24.33 24.44
CA MET A 1 4.25 -25.48 23.51
C MET A 1 3.01 -26.33 23.76
N ASP A 2 2.56 -26.45 25.01
CA ASP A 2 1.55 -27.44 25.41
C ASP A 2 0.14 -27.23 24.84
N THR A 3 -0.27 -25.99 24.53
CA THR A 3 -1.63 -25.71 23.98
C THR A 3 -1.65 -25.52 22.46
N PHE A 4 -0.65 -24.86 21.88
CA PHE A 4 -0.65 -24.45 20.45
C PHE A 4 0.42 -25.14 19.60
N GLY A 5 1.21 -26.02 20.21
CA GLY A 5 2.34 -26.69 19.57
C GLY A 5 3.62 -25.84 19.53
N PRO A 6 4.66 -26.34 18.84
CA PRO A 6 5.89 -25.59 18.62
C PRO A 6 5.70 -24.44 17.63
N ALA A 7 6.56 -23.42 17.72
CA ALA A 7 6.59 -22.35 16.73
C ALA A 7 6.98 -22.90 15.35
N ARG A 8 6.28 -22.46 14.29
CA ARG A 8 6.63 -22.78 12.91
C ARG A 8 7.96 -22.10 12.56
N ARG A 9 8.89 -22.84 11.94
CA ARG A 9 10.16 -22.27 11.44
C ARG A 9 9.98 -21.67 10.05
N ARG A 10 10.87 -20.74 9.69
CA ARG A 10 10.89 -20.17 8.34
C ARG A 10 11.16 -21.28 7.32
N GLY A 11 10.31 -21.39 6.30
CA GLY A 11 10.42 -22.40 5.25
C GLY A 11 9.53 -23.64 5.47
N ASP A 12 9.06 -23.89 6.68
CA ASP A 12 8.16 -25.01 6.95
C ASP A 12 6.83 -24.87 6.18
N PRO A 13 6.18 -25.98 5.79
CA PRO A 13 4.86 -25.94 5.17
C PRO A 13 3.84 -25.17 6.02
N ILE A 14 2.94 -24.44 5.37
CA ILE A 14 1.79 -23.80 6.04
C ILE A 14 0.68 -24.85 6.15
N THR A 15 0.62 -25.54 7.28
CA THR A 15 -0.36 -26.60 7.56
C THR A 15 -1.73 -26.03 7.91
N GLN A 16 -2.76 -26.89 7.94
CA GLN A 16 -4.10 -26.47 8.38
C GLN A 16 -4.09 -25.96 9.83
N HIS A 17 -3.36 -26.65 10.73
CA HIS A 17 -3.16 -26.20 12.11
C HIS A 17 -2.61 -24.77 12.21
N THR A 18 -1.62 -24.41 11.38
CA THR A 18 -1.08 -23.04 11.36
C THR A 18 -2.12 -22.02 10.90
N LYS A 19 -2.97 -22.38 9.92
CA LYS A 19 -4.06 -21.51 9.44
C LYS A 19 -5.13 -21.32 10.51
N ASP A 20 -5.53 -22.41 11.18
CA ASP A 20 -6.53 -22.38 12.25
C ASP A 20 -6.05 -21.54 13.44
N LEU A 21 -4.77 -21.67 13.81
CA LEU A 21 -4.16 -20.85 14.87
C LEU A 21 -4.12 -19.36 14.48
N ALA A 22 -3.76 -19.04 13.24
CA ALA A 22 -3.75 -17.66 12.75
C ALA A 22 -5.18 -17.06 12.75
N HIS A 23 -6.16 -17.85 12.32
CA HIS A 23 -7.57 -17.45 12.35
C HIS A 23 -8.07 -17.23 13.78
N ALA A 24 -7.81 -18.16 14.69
CA ALA A 24 -8.23 -18.06 16.10
C ALA A 24 -7.60 -16.84 16.79
N LEU A 25 -6.30 -16.59 16.56
CA LEU A 25 -5.62 -15.41 17.11
C LEU A 25 -6.22 -14.11 16.57
N GLN A 26 -6.50 -14.05 15.27
CA GLN A 26 -7.13 -12.88 14.65
C GLN A 26 -8.53 -12.65 15.21
N ALA A 27 -9.37 -13.68 15.28
CA ALA A 27 -10.73 -13.58 15.84
C ALA A 27 -10.73 -13.12 17.32
N MET A 28 -9.85 -13.70 18.14
CA MET A 28 -9.69 -13.30 19.54
C MET A 28 -9.20 -11.86 19.67
N ALA A 29 -8.24 -11.44 18.84
CA ALA A 29 -7.76 -10.07 18.83
C ALA A 29 -8.90 -9.09 18.49
N GLU A 30 -9.71 -9.40 17.48
CA GLU A 30 -10.88 -8.60 17.12
C GLU A 30 -11.89 -8.48 18.27
N ASP A 31 -12.19 -9.57 18.97
CA ASP A 31 -13.11 -9.57 20.12
C ASP A 31 -12.58 -8.70 21.28
N VAL A 32 -11.29 -8.83 21.61
CA VAL A 32 -10.66 -8.04 22.66
C VAL A 32 -10.65 -6.56 22.30
N ILE A 33 -10.27 -6.21 21.06
CA ILE A 33 -10.27 -4.83 20.58
C ILE A 33 -11.69 -4.25 20.64
N LEU A 34 -12.69 -4.98 20.14
CA LEU A 34 -14.09 -4.53 20.16
C LEU A 34 -14.61 -4.33 21.58
N HIS A 35 -14.26 -5.24 22.51
CA HIS A 35 -14.61 -5.11 23.94
C HIS A 35 -14.06 -3.81 24.53
N VAL A 36 -12.76 -3.55 24.36
CA VAL A 36 -12.09 -2.34 24.86
C VAL A 36 -12.68 -1.08 24.23
N VAL A 37 -12.89 -1.09 22.91
CA VAL A 37 -13.43 0.07 22.17
C VAL A 37 -14.87 0.37 22.57
N ARG A 38 -15.72 -0.64 22.79
CA ARG A 38 -17.08 -0.44 23.31
C ARG A 38 -17.09 0.11 24.72
N HIS A 39 -16.18 -0.36 25.58
CA HIS A 39 -16.01 0.20 26.92
C HIS A 39 -15.57 1.67 26.88
N ALA A 40 -14.61 2.01 26.01
CA ALA A 40 -14.18 3.39 25.79
C ALA A 40 -15.34 4.30 25.34
N ARG A 41 -16.17 3.83 24.40
CA ARG A 41 -17.37 4.57 23.95
C ARG A 41 -18.39 4.79 25.07
N ALA A 42 -18.63 3.76 25.89
CA ALA A 42 -19.60 3.83 26.99
C ALA A 42 -19.16 4.80 28.10
N THR A 43 -17.85 4.91 28.33
CA THR A 43 -17.27 5.80 29.35
C THR A 43 -16.97 7.20 28.83
N HIS A 44 -16.72 7.34 27.53
CA HIS A 44 -16.39 8.60 26.86
C HIS A 44 -17.24 8.76 25.58
N PRO A 45 -18.49 9.25 25.70
CA PRO A 45 -19.39 9.37 24.55
C PRO A 45 -18.80 10.24 23.45
N SER A 46 -18.55 9.64 22.29
CA SER A 46 -18.08 10.31 21.08
C SER A 46 -18.68 9.63 19.86
N ARG A 47 -18.94 10.42 18.81
CA ARG A 47 -19.33 9.92 17.49
C ARG A 47 -18.14 9.40 16.68
N ASN A 48 -16.92 9.77 17.07
CA ASN A 48 -15.68 9.46 16.34
C ASN A 48 -14.70 8.71 17.23
N LEU A 49 -13.99 7.74 16.64
CA LEU A 49 -12.87 7.03 17.27
C LEU A 49 -11.56 7.40 16.57
N VAL A 50 -10.55 7.77 17.36
CA VAL A 50 -9.15 7.80 16.91
C VAL A 50 -8.47 6.57 17.49
N PHE A 51 -7.87 5.75 16.62
CA PHE A 51 -7.24 4.49 17.03
C PHE A 51 -5.79 4.42 16.56
N ALA A 52 -4.87 4.33 17.52
CA ALA A 52 -3.42 4.28 17.30
C ALA A 52 -2.78 3.15 18.13
N GLY A 53 -1.47 2.95 17.96
CA GLY A 53 -0.74 1.78 18.43
C GLY A 53 -0.60 0.74 17.32
N GLY A 54 0.41 -0.14 17.40
CA GLY A 54 0.72 -1.10 16.33
C GLY A 54 -0.46 -2.00 15.94
N VAL A 55 -1.33 -2.33 16.89
CA VAL A 55 -2.55 -3.13 16.66
C VAL A 55 -3.57 -2.41 15.77
N ALA A 56 -3.57 -1.07 15.74
CA ALA A 56 -4.48 -0.29 14.89
C ALA A 56 -4.16 -0.42 13.39
N LEU A 57 -3.02 -1.01 13.01
CA LEU A 57 -2.73 -1.38 11.62
C LEU A 57 -3.48 -2.64 11.15
N ASN A 58 -4.24 -3.28 12.03
CA ASN A 58 -5.09 -4.42 11.71
C ASN A 58 -6.39 -3.95 11.02
N CYS A 59 -6.35 -3.88 9.69
CA CYS A 59 -7.46 -3.37 8.89
C CYS A 59 -8.74 -4.21 8.96
N VAL A 60 -8.61 -5.51 9.28
CA VAL A 60 -9.75 -6.43 9.48
C VAL A 60 -10.48 -6.05 10.77
N ALA A 61 -9.73 -5.87 11.86
CA ALA A 61 -10.29 -5.39 13.13
C ALA A 61 -10.93 -4.00 12.98
N ASN A 62 -10.27 -3.08 12.28
CA ASN A 62 -10.82 -1.73 12.06
C ASN A 62 -12.14 -1.78 11.27
N ALA A 63 -12.24 -2.62 10.23
CA ALA A 63 -13.48 -2.79 9.48
C ALA A 63 -14.61 -3.36 10.36
N ARG A 64 -14.29 -4.27 11.30
CA ARG A 64 -15.26 -4.76 12.29
C ARG A 64 -15.70 -3.66 13.24
N LEU A 65 -14.78 -2.82 13.72
CA LEU A 65 -15.11 -1.69 14.58
C LEU A 65 -16.09 -0.72 13.91
N VAL A 66 -15.89 -0.40 12.62
CA VAL A 66 -16.81 0.47 11.86
C VAL A 66 -18.24 -0.09 11.90
N ARG A 67 -18.41 -1.42 11.73
CA ARG A 67 -19.73 -2.06 11.72
C ARG A 67 -20.35 -2.22 13.10
N GLU A 68 -19.56 -2.53 14.12
CA GLU A 68 -20.06 -3.11 15.38
C GLU A 68 -19.81 -2.26 16.63
N ALA A 69 -18.88 -1.30 16.59
CA ALA A 69 -18.58 -0.45 17.75
C ALA A 69 -19.55 0.73 17.88
N GLY A 70 -20.26 1.07 16.79
CA GLY A 70 -21.24 2.16 16.71
C GLY A 70 -20.63 3.55 16.76
N PHE A 71 -19.43 3.73 16.20
CA PHE A 71 -18.89 5.04 15.85
C PHE A 71 -19.31 5.37 14.42
N ASP A 72 -19.52 6.66 14.14
CA ASP A 72 -19.82 7.13 12.79
C ASP A 72 -18.56 7.12 11.92
N ARG A 73 -17.40 7.40 12.53
CA ARG A 73 -16.12 7.39 11.85
C ARG A 73 -15.01 6.86 12.73
N ILE A 74 -14.08 6.14 12.11
CA ILE A 74 -12.83 5.72 12.72
C ILE A 74 -11.68 6.33 11.93
N TRP A 75 -10.73 6.95 12.64
CA TRP A 75 -9.53 7.50 12.05
C TRP A 75 -8.29 6.78 12.62
N VAL A 76 -7.50 6.21 11.71
CA VAL A 76 -6.24 5.53 12.02
C VAL A 76 -5.12 6.26 11.27
N PRO A 77 -4.09 6.79 11.95
CA PRO A 77 -2.99 7.45 11.28
C PRO A 77 -2.16 6.46 10.42
N PRO A 78 -1.55 6.90 9.31
CA PRO A 78 -0.75 6.02 8.43
C PRO A 78 0.45 5.40 9.15
N CYS A 79 0.99 6.09 10.15
CA CYS A 79 2.05 5.63 11.05
C CYS A 79 1.49 5.30 12.45
N ALA A 80 0.45 4.48 12.54
CA ALA A 80 -0.18 4.16 13.84
C ALA A 80 0.72 3.40 14.82
N SER A 81 1.74 2.68 14.34
CA SER A 81 2.72 2.03 15.22
C SER A 81 3.68 3.03 15.87
N ASP A 82 4.67 2.53 16.61
CA ASP A 82 5.74 3.30 17.25
C ASP A 82 6.49 4.23 16.27
N THR A 83 6.43 3.92 14.97
CA THR A 83 6.97 4.80 13.92
C THR A 83 6.32 6.19 13.87
N GLY A 84 5.09 6.34 14.39
CA GLY A 84 4.41 7.63 14.53
C GLY A 84 4.66 8.36 15.85
N ALA A 85 5.33 7.74 16.82
CA ALA A 85 5.57 8.36 18.13
C ALA A 85 6.34 9.69 18.04
N PRO A 86 7.38 9.85 17.18
CA PRO A 86 8.05 11.15 17.02
C PRO A 86 7.10 12.25 16.52
N LEU A 87 6.22 11.94 15.57
CA LEU A 87 5.20 12.88 15.08
C LEU A 87 4.22 13.25 16.19
N GLY A 88 3.73 12.25 16.94
CA GLY A 88 2.83 12.47 18.08
C GLY A 88 3.45 13.33 19.17
N ALA A 89 4.72 13.08 19.52
CA ALA A 89 5.46 13.86 20.51
C ALA A 89 5.67 15.33 20.07
N ALA A 90 6.04 15.55 18.81
CA ALA A 90 6.20 16.88 18.26
C ALA A 90 4.88 17.67 18.25
N LEU A 91 3.78 17.04 17.81
CA LEU A 91 2.45 17.65 17.83
C LEU A 91 1.97 17.94 19.26
N TYR A 92 2.23 17.02 20.20
CA TYR A 92 1.91 17.23 21.61
C TYR A 92 2.64 18.45 22.15
N HIS A 93 3.96 18.55 21.96
CA HIS A 93 4.74 19.71 22.41
C HIS A 93 4.23 21.02 21.77
N HIS A 94 4.05 21.02 20.46
CA HIS A 94 3.60 22.19 19.72
C HIS A 94 2.23 22.72 20.21
N HIS A 95 1.26 21.83 20.42
CA HIS A 95 -0.09 22.25 20.79
C HIS A 95 -0.29 22.40 22.30
N GLN A 96 0.29 21.51 23.11
CA GLN A 96 0.05 21.47 24.55
C GLN A 96 1.07 22.30 25.33
N THR A 97 2.33 22.36 24.88
CA THR A 97 3.37 23.15 25.56
C THR A 97 3.50 24.56 24.97
N CYS A 98 3.53 24.70 23.63
CA CYS A 98 3.68 26.01 23.00
C CYS A 98 2.35 26.77 22.81
N GLY A 99 1.21 26.11 23.04
CA GLY A 99 -0.11 26.72 22.90
C GLY A 99 -0.53 27.04 21.46
N ALA A 100 0.13 26.45 20.46
CA ALA A 100 -0.24 26.66 19.07
C ALA A 100 -1.59 26.01 18.75
N GLU A 101 -2.42 26.72 17.98
CA GLU A 101 -3.72 26.22 17.52
C GLU A 101 -3.58 24.98 16.61
N ARG A 102 -4.62 24.14 16.60
CA ARG A 102 -4.68 22.94 15.77
C ARG A 102 -5.35 23.28 14.45
N HIS A 103 -4.62 23.22 13.33
CA HIS A 103 -5.12 23.82 12.09
C HIS A 103 -5.50 22.85 10.97
N GLU A 104 -4.90 21.65 10.86
CA GLU A 104 -5.23 20.77 9.72
C GLU A 104 -5.26 19.29 10.08
N GLN A 105 -6.19 18.56 9.46
CA GLN A 105 -6.25 17.11 9.50
C GLN A 105 -5.20 16.53 8.56
N LEU A 106 -4.52 15.47 8.99
CA LEU A 106 -3.69 14.68 8.09
C LEU A 106 -4.58 13.90 7.11
N THR A 107 -4.65 14.37 5.87
CA THR A 107 -5.46 13.79 4.78
C THR A 107 -4.64 12.93 3.82
N HIS A 108 -3.31 13.04 3.84
CA HIS A 108 -2.42 12.27 2.97
C HIS A 108 -1.11 11.86 3.65
N GLY A 109 -0.42 10.86 3.09
CA GLY A 109 0.83 10.34 3.65
C GLY A 109 2.12 10.99 3.12
N TYR A 110 2.07 11.94 2.18
CA TYR A 110 3.22 12.34 1.36
C TYR A 110 4.19 13.33 2.03
N HIS A 111 4.72 12.98 3.20
CA HIS A 111 5.62 13.84 3.99
C HIS A 111 7.11 13.48 3.87
N GLY A 112 7.45 12.46 3.07
CA GLY A 112 8.83 12.07 2.78
C GLY A 112 9.59 13.01 1.84
N GLN A 113 10.83 12.65 1.53
CA GLN A 113 11.66 13.33 0.55
C GLN A 113 11.08 13.17 -0.87
N ALA A 114 11.21 14.24 -1.67
CA ALA A 114 11.01 14.21 -3.12
C ALA A 114 12.35 14.37 -3.83
N PHE A 115 12.40 13.89 -5.08
CA PHE A 115 13.57 13.97 -5.94
C PHE A 115 13.21 14.78 -7.19
N ASN A 116 14.09 15.69 -7.57
CA ASN A 116 13.90 16.50 -8.77
C ASN A 116 14.32 15.76 -10.04
N SER A 117 14.03 16.36 -11.20
CA SER A 117 14.34 15.77 -12.51
C SER A 117 15.84 15.54 -12.72
N HIS A 118 16.73 16.39 -12.18
CA HIS A 118 18.17 16.20 -12.31
C HIS A 118 18.64 14.95 -11.55
N GLU A 119 18.16 14.73 -10.34
CA GLU A 119 18.48 13.54 -9.53
C GLU A 119 17.98 12.25 -10.21
N ILE A 120 16.74 12.27 -10.72
CA ILE A 120 16.16 11.11 -11.43
C ILE A 120 16.95 10.78 -12.71
N VAL A 121 17.27 11.80 -13.52
CA VAL A 121 18.04 11.62 -14.76
C VAL A 121 19.46 11.15 -14.47
N ALA A 122 20.10 11.66 -13.40
CA ALA A 122 21.42 11.22 -12.99
C ALA A 122 21.42 9.72 -12.64
N ALA A 123 20.43 9.25 -11.88
CA ALA A 123 20.27 7.84 -11.53
C ALA A 123 20.05 6.95 -12.77
N LEU A 124 19.18 7.37 -13.69
CA LEU A 124 18.91 6.65 -14.95
C LEU A 124 20.17 6.54 -15.82
N LYS A 125 20.92 7.64 -15.96
CA LYS A 125 22.19 7.67 -16.71
C LYS A 125 23.26 6.79 -16.05
N ALA A 126 23.38 6.84 -14.72
CA ALA A 126 24.32 6.01 -13.98
C ALA A 126 24.02 4.51 -14.16
N ALA A 127 22.75 4.13 -14.27
CA ALA A 127 22.32 2.77 -14.58
C ALA A 127 22.41 2.39 -16.07
N GLY A 128 22.79 3.33 -16.96
CA GLY A 128 22.85 3.12 -18.40
C GLY A 128 21.47 2.84 -19.04
N MET A 129 20.37 3.25 -18.38
CA MET A 129 19.02 2.99 -18.87
C MET A 129 18.63 4.01 -19.95
N ALA A 130 18.05 3.53 -21.04
CA ALA A 130 17.32 4.39 -21.98
C ALA A 130 15.99 4.82 -21.35
N TYR A 131 15.59 6.07 -21.55
CA TYR A 131 14.35 6.63 -21.02
C TYR A 131 13.76 7.66 -21.98
N GLU A 132 12.45 7.87 -21.86
CA GLU A 132 11.69 8.87 -22.59
C GLU A 132 11.09 9.85 -21.57
N TYR A 133 11.07 11.14 -21.92
CA TYR A 133 10.39 12.16 -21.15
C TYR A 133 8.99 12.40 -21.73
N PHE A 134 7.99 12.52 -20.87
CA PHE A 134 6.63 12.87 -21.24
C PHE A 134 6.08 13.94 -20.31
N GLU A 135 5.31 14.87 -20.87
CA GLU A 135 4.47 15.77 -20.09
C GLU A 135 3.38 14.99 -19.34
N ASP A 136 2.85 15.56 -18.24
CA ASP A 136 1.97 14.85 -17.30
C ASP A 136 0.78 14.16 -17.99
N ALA A 137 0.07 14.88 -18.87
CA ALA A 137 -1.10 14.35 -19.55
C ALA A 137 -0.75 13.10 -20.40
N GLU A 138 0.33 13.19 -21.18
CA GLU A 138 0.77 12.09 -22.04
C GLU A 138 1.30 10.91 -21.22
N LEU A 139 2.05 11.17 -20.15
CA LEU A 139 2.57 10.13 -19.26
C LEU A 139 1.43 9.35 -18.59
N ILE A 140 0.41 10.06 -18.11
CA ILE A 140 -0.78 9.50 -17.49
C ILE A 140 -1.52 8.62 -18.49
N GLU A 141 -1.79 9.11 -19.70
CA GLU A 141 -2.47 8.34 -20.73
C GLU A 141 -1.70 7.06 -21.12
N ARG A 142 -0.38 7.17 -21.31
CA ARG A 142 0.47 6.03 -21.65
C ARG A 142 0.49 4.99 -20.53
N SER A 143 0.61 5.45 -19.28
CA SER A 143 0.63 4.58 -18.11
C SER A 143 -0.74 3.91 -17.88
N ALA A 144 -1.85 4.62 -18.13
CA ALA A 144 -3.19 4.03 -18.08
C ALA A 144 -3.38 2.96 -19.16
N ARG A 145 -2.89 3.18 -20.38
CA ARG A 145 -2.89 2.17 -21.46
C ARG A 145 -2.02 0.97 -21.10
N ASP A 146 -0.81 1.19 -20.62
CA ASP A 146 0.09 0.11 -20.16
C ASP A 146 -0.61 -0.76 -19.09
N LEU A 147 -1.29 -0.15 -18.12
CA LEU A 147 -2.07 -0.87 -17.11
C LEU A 147 -3.26 -1.62 -17.70
N ALA A 148 -4.00 -1.01 -18.64
CA ALA A 148 -5.13 -1.64 -19.32
C ALA A 148 -4.69 -2.87 -20.14
N ASP A 149 -3.50 -2.80 -20.75
CA ASP A 149 -2.85 -3.90 -21.45
C ASP A 149 -2.27 -4.99 -20.51
N GLY A 150 -2.41 -4.81 -19.20
CA GLY A 150 -1.99 -5.78 -18.19
C GLY A 150 -0.52 -5.71 -17.80
N LYS A 151 0.19 -4.64 -18.16
CA LYS A 151 1.56 -4.41 -17.73
C LYS A 151 1.61 -3.99 -16.26
N ILE A 152 2.68 -4.40 -15.59
CA ILE A 152 3.01 -3.99 -14.23
C ILE A 152 3.90 -2.75 -14.30
N ILE A 153 3.50 -1.69 -13.59
CA ILE A 153 4.24 -0.43 -13.55
C ILE A 153 4.90 -0.23 -12.19
N GLY A 154 6.20 -0.03 -12.17
CA GLY A 154 6.91 0.56 -11.03
C GLY A 154 6.71 2.08 -11.07
N TRP A 155 5.97 2.60 -10.11
CA TRP A 155 5.50 3.99 -10.08
C TRP A 155 6.15 4.76 -8.94
N PHE A 156 7.02 5.72 -9.31
CA PHE A 156 7.80 6.54 -8.40
C PHE A 156 7.51 8.02 -8.65
N GLN A 157 6.79 8.66 -7.74
CA GLN A 157 6.30 10.04 -7.89
C GLN A 157 6.46 10.86 -6.62
N GLY A 158 6.79 12.13 -6.75
CA GLY A 158 6.73 13.11 -5.66
C GLY A 158 7.38 12.69 -4.34
N ARG A 159 6.82 13.20 -3.25
CA ARG A 159 7.21 12.89 -1.86
C ARG A 159 6.73 11.49 -1.50
N TYR A 160 7.62 10.64 -1.00
CA TYR A 160 7.19 9.30 -0.56
C TYR A 160 6.27 9.36 0.68
N GLU A 161 5.54 8.27 0.86
CA GLU A 161 4.54 8.08 1.91
C GLU A 161 5.17 7.79 3.28
N ILE A 162 4.59 8.33 4.35
CA ILE A 162 4.87 7.89 5.72
C ILE A 162 4.09 6.62 6.05
N GLY A 163 4.67 5.78 6.92
CA GLY A 163 4.07 4.53 7.35
C GLY A 163 4.42 3.33 6.45
N PRO A 164 3.82 2.16 6.71
CA PRO A 164 4.24 0.90 6.11
C PRO A 164 3.54 0.59 4.77
N ARG A 165 2.69 1.49 4.26
CA ARG A 165 1.87 1.29 3.07
C ARG A 165 2.35 2.22 1.95
N ALA A 166 2.45 1.69 0.74
CA ALA A 166 2.51 2.56 -0.43
C ALA A 166 1.11 3.03 -0.79
N LEU A 167 0.98 4.32 -1.07
CA LEU A 167 -0.28 5.04 -1.27
C LEU A 167 -0.26 5.81 -2.60
N GLY A 168 0.48 5.31 -3.61
CA GLY A 168 0.49 5.90 -4.95
C GLY A 168 1.73 6.71 -5.33
N ASN A 169 2.75 6.80 -4.47
CA ASN A 169 4.00 7.52 -4.76
C ASN A 169 5.24 6.61 -4.80
N ARG A 170 5.25 5.50 -4.06
CA ARG A 170 6.27 4.43 -4.17
C ARG A 170 5.60 3.08 -4.35
N SER A 171 4.93 2.91 -5.49
CA SER A 171 3.96 1.84 -5.71
C SER A 171 4.32 0.95 -6.89
N ILE A 172 3.91 -0.31 -6.84
CA ILE A 172 3.81 -1.20 -7.98
C ILE A 172 2.33 -1.28 -8.32
N LEU A 173 2.00 -0.88 -9.53
CA LEU A 173 0.63 -0.74 -10.03
C LEU A 173 0.32 -1.83 -11.04
N ALA A 174 -0.91 -2.32 -11.02
CA ALA A 174 -1.42 -3.26 -12.01
C ALA A 174 -2.94 -3.16 -12.16
N SER A 175 -3.47 -3.73 -13.25
CA SER A 175 -4.92 -3.81 -13.46
C SER A 175 -5.58 -4.80 -12.49
N PRO A 176 -6.67 -4.41 -11.80
CA PRO A 176 -7.45 -5.33 -10.98
C PRO A 176 -8.40 -6.20 -11.80
N ALA A 177 -8.73 -5.79 -13.03
CA ALA A 177 -9.75 -6.40 -13.87
C ALA A 177 -9.26 -7.67 -14.59
N LEU A 178 -7.95 -7.81 -14.76
CA LEU A 178 -7.37 -8.95 -15.45
C LEU A 178 -7.12 -10.12 -14.47
N PRO A 179 -7.61 -11.33 -14.77
CA PRO A 179 -7.35 -12.51 -13.96
C PRO A 179 -5.86 -12.88 -14.01
N GLY A 180 -5.35 -13.44 -12.92
CA GLY A 180 -3.96 -13.93 -12.83
C GLY A 180 -2.91 -12.85 -12.57
N VAL A 181 -3.23 -11.55 -12.68
CA VAL A 181 -2.30 -10.45 -12.35
C VAL A 181 -1.74 -10.58 -10.94
N ARG A 182 -2.57 -10.98 -9.96
CA ARG A 182 -2.12 -11.25 -8.60
C ARG A 182 -0.99 -12.28 -8.57
N ASP A 183 -1.17 -13.37 -9.29
CA ASP A 183 -0.24 -14.50 -9.28
C ASP A 183 1.04 -14.12 -10.03
N VAL A 184 0.92 -13.32 -11.10
CA VAL A 184 2.07 -12.73 -11.81
C VAL A 184 2.89 -11.82 -10.88
N ILE A 185 2.25 -10.90 -10.14
CA ILE A 185 2.98 -10.02 -9.21
C ILE A 185 3.63 -10.86 -8.10
N ASN A 186 2.92 -11.82 -7.53
CA ASN A 186 3.46 -12.67 -6.47
C ASN A 186 4.64 -13.53 -6.96
N ALA A 187 4.57 -14.10 -8.17
CA ALA A 187 5.62 -14.95 -8.72
C ALA A 187 6.83 -14.17 -9.27
N ARG A 188 6.59 -13.05 -9.96
CA ARG A 188 7.63 -12.33 -10.72
C ARG A 188 8.26 -11.16 -9.97
N VAL A 189 7.54 -10.60 -9.00
CA VAL A 189 7.94 -9.35 -8.36
C VAL A 189 8.14 -9.55 -6.86
N LYS A 190 7.16 -10.12 -6.17
CA LYS A 190 7.16 -10.18 -4.69
C LYS A 190 7.79 -11.43 -4.10
N PHE A 191 7.75 -12.54 -4.82
CA PHE A 191 8.21 -13.85 -4.36
C PHE A 191 7.64 -14.21 -2.98
N ARG A 192 6.35 -13.90 -2.75
CA ARG A 192 5.65 -14.07 -1.47
C ARG A 192 4.47 -15.02 -1.60
N GLU A 193 3.91 -15.43 -0.48
CA GLU A 193 2.88 -16.46 -0.43
C GLU A 193 1.60 -16.03 -1.18
N PRO A 194 0.92 -16.96 -1.89
CA PRO A 194 -0.18 -16.63 -2.80
C PRO A 194 -1.43 -16.09 -2.10
N PHE A 195 -1.60 -16.38 -0.81
CA PHE A 195 -2.71 -15.86 -0.02
C PHE A 195 -2.53 -14.39 0.38
N ARG A 196 -1.33 -13.81 0.20
CA ARG A 196 -1.12 -12.39 0.52
C ARG A 196 -1.83 -11.51 -0.50
N PRO A 197 -2.80 -10.73 -0.06
CA PRO A 197 -3.60 -9.94 -0.98
C PRO A 197 -2.90 -8.65 -1.38
N PHE A 198 -3.42 -8.03 -2.45
CA PHE A 198 -3.08 -6.68 -2.82
C PHE A 198 -4.20 -5.72 -2.45
N ALA A 199 -3.86 -4.44 -2.31
CA ALA A 199 -4.80 -3.41 -1.89
C ALA A 199 -5.26 -2.62 -3.13
N PRO A 200 -6.57 -2.50 -3.40
CA PRO A 200 -7.05 -1.59 -4.43
C PRO A 200 -6.94 -0.13 -3.99
N SER A 201 -6.44 0.73 -4.88
CA SER A 201 -6.63 2.19 -4.82
C SER A 201 -7.83 2.57 -5.69
N VAL A 202 -8.80 3.28 -5.13
CA VAL A 202 -10.06 3.67 -5.77
C VAL A 202 -10.23 5.18 -5.74
N LEU A 203 -10.83 5.77 -6.79
CA LEU A 203 -11.23 7.18 -6.75
C LEU A 203 -12.18 7.41 -5.57
N ALA A 204 -11.91 8.41 -4.73
CA ALA A 204 -12.67 8.65 -3.51
C ALA A 204 -14.17 8.84 -3.81
N GLU A 205 -14.50 9.59 -4.86
CA GLU A 205 -15.87 9.86 -5.31
C GLU A 205 -16.61 8.63 -5.88
N LYS A 206 -15.91 7.51 -6.09
CA LYS A 206 -16.48 6.23 -6.56
C LYS A 206 -16.41 5.12 -5.51
N ALA A 207 -15.77 5.35 -4.36
CA ALA A 207 -15.47 4.28 -3.40
C ALA A 207 -16.74 3.57 -2.90
N SER A 208 -17.79 4.34 -2.58
CA SER A 208 -19.07 3.82 -2.09
C SER A 208 -19.89 3.09 -3.13
N ASP A 209 -19.59 3.21 -4.43
CA ASP A 209 -20.23 2.42 -5.50
C ASP A 209 -19.65 1.00 -5.57
N TRP A 210 -18.42 0.81 -5.09
CA TRP A 210 -17.66 -0.45 -5.20
C TRP A 210 -17.54 -1.20 -3.87
N PHE A 211 -17.49 -0.49 -2.74
CA PHE A 211 -17.26 -1.04 -1.42
C PHE A 211 -18.34 -0.58 -0.43
N GLU A 212 -18.61 -1.40 0.57
CA GLU A 212 -19.47 -1.08 1.72
C GLU A 212 -18.73 -0.15 2.68
N ILE A 213 -18.57 1.12 2.27
CA ILE A 213 -17.87 2.15 3.04
C ILE A 213 -18.58 3.50 2.93
N GLU A 214 -18.64 4.23 4.05
CA GLU A 214 -19.30 5.55 4.17
C GLU A 214 -18.33 6.67 4.57
N GLN A 215 -17.03 6.35 4.69
CA GLN A 215 -15.97 7.28 5.04
C GLN A 215 -14.76 7.11 4.11
N PRO A 216 -13.87 8.11 4.02
CA PRO A 216 -12.58 7.95 3.36
C PRO A 216 -11.70 6.94 4.11
N ASP A 217 -10.82 6.27 3.37
CA ASP A 217 -9.68 5.50 3.89
C ASP A 217 -8.42 5.79 3.06
N PRO A 218 -7.80 6.97 3.22
CA PRO A 218 -6.64 7.36 2.41
C PRO A 218 -5.36 6.57 2.73
N PHE A 219 -5.38 5.72 3.78
CA PHE A 219 -4.17 5.12 4.36
C PHE A 219 -4.16 3.58 4.32
N MET A 220 -5.12 2.93 3.66
CA MET A 220 -5.26 1.47 3.65
C MET A 220 -5.41 0.86 5.05
N THR A 221 -6.31 1.44 5.84
CA THR A 221 -6.56 1.07 7.24
C THR A 221 -7.87 0.33 7.45
N LEU A 222 -8.72 0.23 6.43
CA LEU A 222 -10.00 -0.48 6.43
C LEU A 222 -10.03 -1.57 5.36
N ALA A 223 -10.71 -2.67 5.67
CA ALA A 223 -11.01 -3.75 4.73
C ALA A 223 -12.53 -3.96 4.60
N PRO A 224 -13.26 -3.03 3.95
CA PRO A 224 -14.69 -3.18 3.73
C PRO A 224 -15.02 -4.38 2.82
N ARG A 225 -16.28 -4.82 2.85
CA ARG A 225 -16.80 -5.77 1.87
C ARG A 225 -16.94 -5.10 0.51
N VAL A 226 -16.70 -5.87 -0.55
CA VAL A 226 -16.98 -5.47 -1.92
C VAL A 226 -18.48 -5.59 -2.16
N ARG A 227 -19.09 -4.60 -2.83
CA ARG A 227 -20.52 -4.63 -3.13
C ARG A 227 -20.89 -5.78 -4.08
N PRO A 228 -22.12 -6.32 -3.98
CA PRO A 228 -22.62 -7.35 -4.89
C PRO A 228 -22.43 -6.95 -6.37
N GLY A 229 -21.95 -7.90 -7.19
CA GLY A 229 -21.70 -7.70 -8.62
C GLY A 229 -20.39 -6.97 -8.98
N MET A 230 -19.71 -6.35 -8.02
CA MET A 230 -18.45 -5.63 -8.30
C MET A 230 -17.22 -6.55 -8.22
N ALA A 231 -17.27 -7.62 -7.43
CA ALA A 231 -16.13 -8.52 -7.23
C ALA A 231 -15.64 -9.16 -8.54
N GLU A 232 -16.54 -9.52 -9.45
CA GLU A 232 -16.23 -10.11 -10.76
C GLU A 232 -15.49 -9.14 -11.69
N ARG A 233 -15.63 -7.82 -11.46
CA ARG A 233 -14.96 -6.78 -12.25
C ARG A 233 -13.54 -6.46 -11.76
N ILE A 234 -13.20 -6.87 -10.54
CA ILE A 234 -11.88 -6.64 -9.92
C ILE A 234 -11.32 -7.92 -9.25
N PRO A 235 -11.33 -9.09 -9.93
CA PRO A 235 -11.05 -10.38 -9.31
C PRO A 235 -9.66 -10.46 -8.66
N SER A 236 -8.69 -9.67 -9.14
CA SER A 236 -7.33 -9.64 -8.60
C SER A 236 -7.17 -8.77 -7.33
N ALA A 237 -8.21 -8.04 -6.92
CA ALA A 237 -8.22 -7.15 -5.75
C ALA A 237 -9.12 -7.63 -4.59
N VAL A 238 -9.89 -8.70 -4.77
CA VAL A 238 -10.84 -9.21 -3.77
C VAL A 238 -10.26 -10.38 -2.98
N HIS A 239 -10.44 -10.37 -1.66
CA HIS A 239 -10.09 -11.49 -0.79
C HIS A 239 -11.10 -12.63 -0.89
N VAL A 240 -10.72 -13.82 -0.42
CA VAL A 240 -11.59 -15.02 -0.44
C VAL A 240 -12.90 -14.86 0.36
N ASP A 241 -12.93 -13.92 1.31
CA ASP A 241 -14.10 -13.63 2.16
C ASP A 241 -14.98 -12.48 1.60
N GLY A 242 -14.66 -11.99 0.40
CA GLY A 242 -15.37 -10.90 -0.28
C GLY A 242 -14.99 -9.50 0.21
N THR A 243 -13.96 -9.35 1.04
CA THR A 243 -13.44 -8.03 1.44
C THR A 243 -12.36 -7.52 0.49
N ALA A 244 -11.98 -6.25 0.63
CA ALA A 244 -10.75 -5.70 0.05
C ALA A 244 -10.19 -4.60 0.94
N ARG A 245 -8.88 -4.57 1.18
CA ARG A 245 -8.23 -3.45 1.89
C ARG A 245 -7.98 -2.28 0.94
N ILE A 246 -8.74 -1.21 1.06
CA ILE A 246 -8.80 -0.16 0.04
C ILE A 246 -7.94 1.06 0.37
N GLN A 247 -7.56 1.85 -0.64
CA GLN A 247 -7.14 3.24 -0.49
C GLN A 247 -8.12 4.12 -1.24
N THR A 248 -8.75 5.10 -0.57
CA THR A 248 -9.49 6.16 -1.28
C THR A 248 -8.52 7.26 -1.72
N VAL A 249 -8.55 7.61 -3.00
CA VAL A 249 -7.67 8.61 -3.60
C VAL A 249 -8.48 9.87 -3.91
N GLU A 250 -8.22 10.94 -3.17
CA GLU A 250 -8.77 12.27 -3.43
C GLU A 250 -7.88 13.04 -4.41
N ARG A 251 -8.50 13.88 -5.25
CA ARG A 251 -7.79 14.68 -6.26
C ARG A 251 -6.84 15.67 -5.59
N GLU A 252 -7.27 16.30 -4.51
CA GLU A 252 -6.54 17.33 -3.77
C GLU A 252 -5.32 16.72 -3.07
N ALA A 253 -5.46 15.49 -2.58
CA ALA A 253 -4.38 14.77 -1.90
C ALA A 253 -3.29 14.27 -2.87
N ASN A 254 -3.67 13.72 -4.02
CA ASN A 254 -2.71 13.26 -5.03
C ASN A 254 -3.26 13.43 -6.46
N PRO A 255 -3.11 14.63 -7.06
CA PRO A 255 -3.69 14.94 -8.36
C PRO A 255 -3.21 14.01 -9.48
N ARG A 256 -1.92 13.65 -9.47
CA ARG A 256 -1.32 12.80 -10.51
C ARG A 256 -1.80 11.35 -10.41
N TYR A 257 -1.89 10.80 -9.20
CA TYR A 257 -2.39 9.44 -9.01
C TYR A 257 -3.89 9.34 -9.26
N HIS A 258 -4.67 10.33 -8.83
CA HIS A 258 -6.10 10.47 -9.16
C HIS A 258 -6.31 10.51 -10.68
N ALA A 259 -5.52 11.32 -11.39
CA ALA A 259 -5.61 11.42 -12.84
C ALA A 259 -5.23 10.11 -13.56
N LEU A 260 -4.25 9.35 -13.05
CA LEU A 260 -3.91 8.02 -13.57
C LEU A 260 -5.09 7.04 -13.43
N ILE A 261 -5.70 6.96 -12.24
CA ILE A 261 -6.85 6.07 -12.01
C ILE A 261 -8.04 6.52 -12.87
N SER A 262 -8.27 7.83 -13.00
CA SER A 262 -9.31 8.39 -13.87
C SER A 262 -9.09 8.05 -15.35
N ALA A 263 -7.85 8.12 -15.83
CA ALA A 263 -7.51 7.75 -17.20
C ALA A 263 -7.69 6.24 -17.43
N PHE A 264 -7.35 5.42 -16.44
CA PHE A 264 -7.59 3.98 -16.48
C PHE A 264 -9.10 3.64 -16.46
N GLU A 265 -9.90 4.36 -15.67
CA GLU A 265 -11.37 4.24 -15.65
C GLU A 265 -11.95 4.52 -17.04
N LYS A 266 -11.50 5.57 -17.73
CA LYS A 266 -11.97 5.89 -19.08
C LYS A 266 -11.72 4.76 -20.09
N LEU A 267 -10.64 4.00 -19.91
CA LEU A 267 -10.27 2.89 -20.80
C LEU A 267 -11.00 1.58 -20.45
N THR A 268 -11.26 1.34 -19.16
CA THR A 268 -11.67 0.01 -18.67
C THR A 268 -13.06 0.00 -18.00
N GLY A 269 -13.62 1.17 -17.72
CA GLY A 269 -14.80 1.35 -16.87
C GLY A 269 -14.56 1.05 -15.39
N VAL A 270 -13.31 0.84 -14.95
CA VAL A 270 -12.94 0.46 -13.57
C VAL A 270 -12.14 1.59 -12.92
N PRO A 271 -12.66 2.29 -11.88
CA PRO A 271 -11.97 3.39 -11.20
C PRO A 271 -11.00 2.90 -10.11
N ILE A 272 -10.34 1.76 -10.35
CA ILE A 272 -9.55 1.04 -9.36
C ILE A 272 -8.25 0.56 -9.99
N LEU A 273 -7.15 0.70 -9.25
CA LEU A 273 -5.87 0.06 -9.56
C LEU A 273 -5.43 -0.85 -8.42
N ILE A 274 -4.76 -1.96 -8.73
CA ILE A 274 -3.98 -2.67 -7.72
C ILE A 274 -2.81 -1.79 -7.31
N ASN A 275 -2.61 -1.64 -6.01
CA ASN A 275 -1.48 -0.96 -5.42
C ASN A 275 -0.79 -1.87 -4.39
N THR A 276 0.52 -2.01 -4.55
CA THR A 276 1.39 -2.62 -3.55
C THR A 276 2.68 -1.84 -3.40
N SER A 277 3.35 -1.98 -2.26
CA SER A 277 4.65 -1.37 -1.99
C SER A 277 5.65 -1.55 -3.15
N PHE A 278 6.44 -0.55 -3.50
CA PHE A 278 7.53 -0.72 -4.45
C PHE A 278 8.77 -1.24 -3.74
N ASN A 279 8.93 -2.57 -3.73
CA ASN A 279 10.02 -3.33 -3.10
C ASN A 279 9.94 -4.83 -3.49
N LYS A 280 10.98 -5.59 -3.17
CA LYS A 280 10.94 -7.06 -3.10
C LYS A 280 11.60 -7.50 -1.80
N GLN A 281 10.78 -7.75 -0.77
CA GLN A 281 11.15 -8.20 0.59
C GLN A 281 12.19 -7.31 1.30
N GLU A 282 12.16 -6.02 1.03
CA GLU A 282 13.00 -4.98 1.65
C GLU A 282 12.11 -3.78 2.03
N PRO A 283 12.61 -2.73 2.70
CA PRO A 283 11.87 -1.48 2.87
C PRO A 283 11.36 -0.92 1.53
N VAL A 284 10.31 -0.09 1.55
CA VAL A 284 9.82 0.57 0.33
C VAL A 284 10.93 1.44 -0.24
N VAL A 285 11.13 1.41 -1.56
CA VAL A 285 12.15 2.24 -2.22
C VAL A 285 11.91 3.72 -1.91
N CYS A 286 12.97 4.40 -1.52
CA CYS A 286 12.98 5.81 -1.18
C CYS A 286 13.58 6.62 -2.33
N ARG A 287 14.78 6.23 -2.79
CA ARG A 287 15.60 6.95 -3.78
C ARG A 287 15.42 6.43 -5.22
N PRO A 288 15.71 7.23 -6.25
CA PRO A 288 15.63 6.78 -7.64
C PRO A 288 16.48 5.53 -7.95
N GLU A 289 17.68 5.43 -7.37
CA GLU A 289 18.58 4.28 -7.58
C GLU A 289 18.01 2.98 -6.99
N GLU A 290 17.29 3.07 -5.87
CA GLU A 290 16.61 1.96 -5.23
C GLU A 290 15.43 1.47 -6.08
N ALA A 291 14.65 2.40 -6.64
CA ALA A 291 13.57 2.09 -7.57
C ALA A 291 14.07 1.43 -8.86
N ILE A 292 15.16 1.95 -9.43
CA ILE A 292 15.84 1.36 -10.59
C ILE A 292 16.36 -0.04 -10.26
N SER A 293 17.06 -0.20 -9.14
CA SER A 293 17.56 -1.50 -8.68
C SER A 293 16.42 -2.51 -8.51
N CYS A 294 15.33 -2.13 -7.85
CA CYS A 294 14.15 -2.97 -7.68
C CYS A 294 13.52 -3.35 -9.03
N TYR A 295 13.38 -2.40 -9.96
CA TYR A 295 12.88 -2.68 -11.30
C TYR A 295 13.77 -3.65 -12.08
N LEU A 296 15.10 -3.47 -12.06
CA LEU A 296 16.04 -4.31 -12.81
C LEU A 296 16.16 -5.75 -12.27
N ARG A 297 15.93 -5.95 -10.96
CA ARG A 297 15.99 -7.27 -10.32
C ARG A 297 14.64 -8.01 -10.24
N THR A 298 13.58 -7.41 -10.76
CA THR A 298 12.22 -7.98 -10.85
C THR A 298 11.73 -7.95 -12.29
N ASP A 299 10.59 -8.58 -12.59
CA ASP A 299 9.98 -8.52 -13.93
C ASP A 299 8.83 -7.49 -14.00
N ILE A 300 9.04 -6.29 -13.44
CA ILE A 300 8.16 -5.14 -13.67
C ILE A 300 8.28 -4.71 -15.13
N ASP A 301 7.18 -4.54 -15.86
CA ASP A 301 7.23 -4.28 -17.30
C ASP A 301 7.68 -2.86 -17.65
N VAL A 302 7.25 -1.86 -16.85
CA VAL A 302 7.50 -0.44 -17.10
C VAL A 302 7.95 0.25 -15.81
N LEU A 303 8.99 1.07 -15.89
CA LEU A 303 9.40 1.97 -14.82
C LEU A 303 9.00 3.40 -15.15
N VAL A 304 8.32 4.06 -14.22
CA VAL A 304 7.99 5.49 -14.30
C VAL A 304 8.59 6.19 -13.08
N LEU A 305 9.51 7.12 -13.33
CA LEU A 305 10.21 7.94 -12.34
C LEU A 305 9.96 9.42 -12.64
N GLY A 306 9.10 10.08 -11.86
CA GLY A 306 8.65 11.43 -12.20
C GLY A 306 8.00 11.44 -13.58
N ASN A 307 8.57 12.22 -14.50
CA ASN A 307 8.12 12.36 -15.89
C ASN A 307 8.88 11.47 -16.90
N TYR A 308 9.70 10.54 -16.39
CA TYR A 308 10.52 9.67 -17.21
C TYR A 308 9.98 8.24 -17.21
N ARG A 309 9.73 7.71 -18.40
CA ARG A 309 9.29 6.32 -18.62
C ARG A 309 10.43 5.50 -19.21
N SER A 310 10.59 4.27 -18.75
CA SER A 310 11.59 3.34 -19.30
C SER A 310 11.07 1.90 -19.31
N THR A 311 11.42 1.19 -20.38
CA THR A 311 11.34 -0.28 -20.50
C THR A 311 12.73 -0.90 -20.67
N SER A 312 13.79 -0.08 -20.56
CA SER A 312 15.18 -0.49 -20.79
C SER A 312 15.65 -1.42 -19.67
N ARG A 313 16.42 -2.46 -20.01
CA ARG A 313 17.02 -3.40 -19.05
C ARG A 313 18.48 -3.70 -19.40
N PRO A 314 19.43 -2.78 -19.11
CA PRO A 314 20.84 -2.99 -19.42
C PRO A 314 21.39 -4.20 -18.66
N ALA A 315 22.01 -5.15 -19.37
CA ALA A 315 22.42 -6.44 -18.80
C ALA A 315 23.41 -6.30 -17.63
N LEU A 316 24.36 -5.38 -17.74
CA LEU A 316 25.34 -5.10 -16.68
C LEU A 316 24.66 -4.54 -15.42
N ALA A 317 23.78 -3.54 -15.57
CA ALA A 317 23.05 -2.95 -14.46
C ALA A 317 22.11 -3.97 -13.78
N ALA A 318 21.43 -4.81 -14.58
CA ALA A 318 20.59 -5.88 -14.05
C ALA A 318 21.39 -6.93 -13.27
N LYS A 319 22.58 -7.30 -13.74
CA LYS A 319 23.49 -8.20 -13.02
C LYS A 319 23.95 -7.59 -11.70
N GLN A 320 24.35 -6.32 -11.72
CA GLN A 320 24.78 -5.59 -10.52
C GLN A 320 23.67 -5.51 -9.48
N ALA A 321 22.46 -5.10 -9.87
CA ALA A 321 21.30 -5.00 -8.99
C ALA A 321 20.97 -6.34 -8.28
N ARG A 322 21.07 -7.46 -9.00
CA ARG A 322 20.88 -8.80 -8.43
C ARG A 322 21.97 -9.14 -7.40
N SER A 323 23.24 -8.94 -7.76
CA SER A 323 24.36 -9.24 -6.87
C SER A 323 24.35 -8.42 -5.57
N THR A 324 24.07 -7.12 -5.64
CA THR A 324 24.04 -6.25 -4.46
C THR A 324 22.91 -6.68 -3.51
N PHE A 325 21.75 -7.06 -4.05
CA PHE A 325 20.62 -7.49 -3.23
C PHE A 325 20.87 -8.83 -2.54
N GLU A 326 21.46 -9.81 -3.23
CA GLU A 326 21.79 -11.12 -2.64
C GLU A 326 22.81 -11.00 -1.50
N VAL A 327 23.81 -10.13 -1.62
CA VAL A 327 24.76 -9.86 -0.54
C VAL A 327 24.07 -9.26 0.68
N VAL A 328 23.11 -8.34 0.48
CA VAL A 328 22.31 -7.77 1.58
C VAL A 328 21.41 -8.83 2.22
N GLU A 329 20.80 -9.72 1.44
CA GLU A 329 20.02 -10.84 1.99
C GLU A 329 20.88 -11.80 2.83
N VAL A 330 22.11 -12.11 2.40
CA VAL A 330 23.01 -12.98 3.17
C VAL A 330 23.41 -12.32 4.49
N ASN A 331 23.77 -11.03 4.45
CA ASN A 331 24.18 -10.30 5.65
C ASN A 331 23.03 -10.04 6.64
N THR A 332 21.79 -9.87 6.16
CA THR A 332 20.61 -9.75 7.03
C THR A 332 20.13 -11.10 7.57
N ARG A 333 20.52 -12.23 6.97
CA ARG A 333 20.25 -13.60 7.45
C ARG A 333 21.33 -14.14 8.40
N GLY A 334 22.47 -13.47 8.53
CA GLY A 334 23.63 -13.91 9.33
C GLY A 334 23.72 -13.32 10.73
N GLY A 335 22.67 -12.64 11.21
CA GLY A 335 22.58 -12.11 12.57
C GLY A 335 21.59 -12.91 13.41
N ASP A 336 21.94 -14.17 13.70
CA ASP A 336 21.38 -14.94 14.82
C ASP A 336 22.50 -15.22 15.83
#